data_AF-A0A2A4ND46-F1
#
_entry.id   AF-A0A2A4ND46-F1
#
_cell.length_a   1.000
_cell.length_b   1.000
_cell.length_c   1.000
_cell.angle_alpha   90.00
_cell.angle_beta   90.00
_cell.angle_gamma   90.00
#
_symmetry.space_group_name_H-M   'P 1'
#
loop_
_entity.id
_entity.type
_entity.pdbx_description
1 polymer ?
#
loop_
_entity_poly.entity_id
_entity_poly.type
_entity_poly.pdbx_seq_one_letter_code
_entity_poly.pdbx_strand_id
1 'polypeptide(L)'
;MKNFVGLIGVFCILLGLVSCERDPSSSDAKSADITFSIDTLYFDTVFTTVGSATRRFKIYNSGNNPIIISEINLGAGTNSYFRLNIDGVAGNTAKNLELEGKDSIFVFVEVTIDPNNSNIPMIVVDSVNFVASDGSKSVKLVAWGQDAFFHKGEIVPCDTTWTNEKPHVIINSVLVDSLCKLTIDEGTQIFSHSGSRIFVKGSLIVNGTLDNPVVFQADRLESFYDDLPGQWDGIHFLIQSIDNVINYAVIKNGVVGVRLDSLSTNNLYKLTMTNTVIHNISSTGILGITSSIDAENCLIYNCGDYCAQLEYGGIYDLKHCTFANYSSVILSHKKPLLRLNNYLSFNGAIFGVADLGAYFTNCIIYGNKKEEIDYDPDPSNTANDSITFTNCIIRTELETLSTKDSYIYNDNSSFIDPFVDPSNSDVEVRDYHLIQSSDANTGGMYINIDKDLDEVSRSTSSPSIGCYEFTE
;
A
#
# COMPACT_ATOMS: atom_id res chain seq x y z
N MET A 1 79.44 -22.04 8.34
CA MET A 1 78.06 -21.61 8.69
C MET A 1 77.93 -20.12 9.02
N LYS A 2 78.88 -19.45 9.68
CA LYS A 2 78.76 -18.01 10.01
C LYS A 2 78.70 -17.05 8.79
N ASN A 3 79.36 -17.39 7.68
CA ASN A 3 79.34 -16.55 6.47
C ASN A 3 78.08 -16.72 5.60
N PHE A 4 77.30 -17.80 5.83
CA PHE A 4 76.08 -18.09 5.05
C PHE A 4 74.87 -17.36 5.64
N VAL A 5 74.83 -17.19 6.97
CA VAL A 5 73.78 -16.44 7.68
C VAL A 5 73.88 -14.94 7.39
N GLY A 6 75.10 -14.40 7.26
CA GLY A 6 75.30 -13.01 6.85
C GLY A 6 74.80 -12.71 5.44
N LEU A 7 74.97 -13.66 4.50
CA LEU A 7 74.53 -13.49 3.12
C LEU A 7 73.01 -13.54 2.98
N ILE A 8 72.33 -14.40 3.74
CA ILE A 8 70.86 -14.48 3.80
C ILE A 8 70.26 -13.22 4.45
N GLY A 9 70.91 -12.68 5.50
CA GLY A 9 70.47 -11.44 6.13
C GLY A 9 70.53 -10.23 5.20
N VAL A 10 71.57 -10.13 4.37
CA VAL A 10 71.70 -9.03 3.39
C VAL A 10 70.72 -9.20 2.22
N PHE A 11 70.42 -10.44 1.79
CA PHE A 11 69.44 -10.71 0.75
C PHE A 11 67.99 -10.42 1.21
N CYS A 12 67.64 -10.72 2.46
CA CYS A 12 66.33 -10.38 3.02
C CYS A 12 66.14 -8.87 3.23
N ILE A 13 67.20 -8.11 3.52
CA ILE A 13 67.14 -6.65 3.62
C ILE A 13 67.02 -5.99 2.23
N LEU A 14 67.61 -6.58 1.19
CA LEU A 14 67.43 -6.09 -0.19
C LEU A 14 66.02 -6.35 -0.75
N LEU A 15 65.34 -7.43 -0.33
CA LEU A 15 63.97 -7.72 -0.74
C LEU A 15 62.91 -6.83 -0.06
N GLY A 16 63.26 -6.14 1.03
CA GLY A 16 62.36 -5.19 1.71
C GLY A 16 62.32 -3.79 1.08
N LEU A 17 63.19 -3.49 0.10
CA LEU A 17 63.30 -2.15 -0.52
C LEU A 17 62.68 -2.07 -1.92
N VAL A 18 62.01 -3.13 -2.38
CA VAL A 18 61.23 -3.13 -3.63
C VAL A 18 59.76 -3.28 -3.31
N SER A 19 59.23 -2.33 -2.54
CA SER A 19 57.79 -2.04 -2.53
C SER A 19 57.63 -0.57 -2.95
N CYS A 20 58.06 -0.29 -4.17
CA CYS A 20 57.70 0.95 -4.86
C CYS A 20 56.43 0.63 -5.64
N GLU A 21 55.31 0.56 -4.93
CA GLU A 21 54.01 0.71 -5.58
C GLU A 21 53.98 2.18 -6.00
N ARG A 22 54.25 2.44 -7.28
CA ARG A 22 53.96 3.75 -7.84
C ARG A 22 52.46 3.86 -7.81
N ASP A 23 51.94 4.66 -6.89
CA ASP A 23 50.55 5.09 -6.99
C ASP A 23 50.34 5.61 -8.41
N PRO A 24 49.45 5.00 -9.20
CA PRO A 24 49.22 5.43 -10.56
C PRO A 24 48.76 6.89 -10.51
N SER A 25 49.51 7.77 -11.17
CA SER A 25 49.18 9.19 -11.21
C SER A 25 47.82 9.38 -11.88
N SER A 26 46.92 10.08 -11.21
CA SER A 26 45.60 10.40 -11.72
C SER A 26 45.73 11.21 -13.00
N SER A 27 44.94 10.84 -14.01
CA SER A 27 44.90 11.54 -15.30
C SER A 27 43.52 12.13 -15.56
N ASP A 28 43.43 13.17 -16.37
CA ASP A 28 42.12 13.71 -16.75
C ASP A 28 41.30 12.62 -17.45
N ALA A 29 40.08 12.42 -16.99
CA ALA A 29 39.20 11.41 -17.55
C ALA A 29 38.99 11.65 -19.05
N LYS A 30 39.02 10.57 -19.84
CA LYS A 30 38.53 10.59 -21.22
C LYS A 30 37.14 9.99 -21.27
N SER A 31 36.39 10.34 -22.31
CA SER A 31 35.05 9.83 -22.53
C SER A 31 35.05 8.30 -22.59
N ALA A 32 36.07 7.67 -23.16
CA ALA A 32 36.20 6.22 -23.22
C ALA A 32 36.38 5.55 -21.84
N ASP A 33 36.92 6.26 -20.86
CA ASP A 33 37.19 5.72 -19.52
C ASP A 33 35.89 5.60 -18.70
N ILE A 34 34.89 6.43 -19.01
CA ILE A 34 33.65 6.55 -18.24
C ILE A 34 32.51 5.72 -18.85
N THR A 35 31.89 4.88 -18.02
CA THR A 35 30.62 4.19 -18.34
C THR A 35 29.57 4.42 -17.26
N PHE A 36 28.29 4.35 -17.62
CA PHE A 36 27.18 4.53 -16.68
C PHE A 36 26.40 3.22 -16.52
N SER A 37 25.75 3.04 -15.37
CA SER A 37 24.85 1.89 -15.17
C SER A 37 23.58 1.96 -16.04
N ILE A 38 23.20 3.16 -16.51
CA ILE A 38 22.01 3.44 -17.32
C ILE A 38 22.29 4.61 -18.28
N ASP A 39 21.47 4.74 -19.33
CA ASP A 39 21.49 5.88 -20.25
C ASP A 39 20.46 6.96 -19.89
N THR A 40 19.32 6.56 -19.33
CA THR A 40 18.21 7.42 -18.93
C THR A 40 17.67 7.01 -17.56
N LEU A 41 17.50 7.99 -16.67
CA LEU A 41 16.85 7.84 -15.38
C LEU A 41 15.43 8.40 -15.45
N TYR A 42 14.45 7.52 -15.33
CA TYR A 42 13.03 7.87 -15.31
C TYR A 42 12.53 8.06 -13.88
N PHE A 43 11.67 9.05 -13.70
CA PHE A 43 10.84 9.27 -12.54
C PHE A 43 9.40 9.13 -13.00
N ASP A 44 8.63 8.25 -12.35
CA ASP A 44 7.19 8.12 -12.61
C ASP A 44 6.46 9.42 -12.27
N THR A 45 5.14 9.44 -12.45
CA THR A 45 4.32 10.62 -12.22
C THR A 45 4.61 11.26 -10.86
N VAL A 46 5.16 12.47 -10.89
CA VAL A 46 5.49 13.25 -9.70
C VAL A 46 4.41 14.30 -9.52
N PHE A 47 3.65 14.19 -8.43
CA PHE A 47 2.78 15.27 -8.01
C PHE A 47 3.62 16.48 -7.61
N THR A 48 3.31 17.62 -8.20
CA THR A 48 3.98 18.88 -7.91
C THR A 48 3.88 19.21 -6.40
N THR A 49 5.00 19.52 -5.73
CA THR A 49 5.24 19.64 -4.26
C THR A 49 5.69 18.44 -3.45
N VAL A 50 5.49 17.20 -3.91
CA VAL A 50 6.10 16.06 -3.24
C VAL A 50 7.47 15.85 -3.88
N GLY A 51 8.54 15.90 -3.08
CA GLY A 51 9.85 15.48 -3.58
C GLY A 51 9.72 14.04 -4.06
N SER A 52 10.17 13.75 -5.28
CA SER A 52 10.13 12.37 -5.77
C SER A 52 10.95 11.45 -4.89
N ALA A 53 10.75 10.14 -5.01
CA ALA A 53 11.74 9.19 -4.53
C ALA A 53 13.12 9.53 -5.14
N THR A 54 14.16 9.48 -4.30
CA THR A 54 15.54 9.62 -4.74
C THR A 54 15.88 8.42 -5.61
N ARG A 55 16.14 8.65 -6.90
CA ARG A 55 16.62 7.64 -7.84
C ARG A 55 18.14 7.69 -7.89
N ARG A 56 18.79 6.61 -8.35
CA ARG A 56 20.26 6.57 -8.41
C ARG A 56 20.77 5.85 -9.63
N PHE A 57 21.98 6.23 -10.03
CA PHE A 57 22.79 5.48 -10.98
C PHE A 57 24.25 5.52 -10.56
N LYS A 58 25.07 4.70 -11.22
CA LYS A 58 26.51 4.63 -10.98
C LYS A 58 27.30 5.12 -12.18
N ILE A 59 28.43 5.74 -11.87
CA ILE A 59 29.47 6.09 -12.83
C ILE A 59 30.65 5.18 -12.54
N TYR A 60 31.23 4.60 -13.58
CA TYR A 60 32.34 3.66 -13.47
C TYR A 60 33.56 4.20 -14.20
N ASN A 61 34.72 4.01 -13.60
CA ASN A 61 36.00 4.06 -14.29
C ASN A 61 36.31 2.66 -14.84
N SER A 62 36.16 2.51 -16.15
CA SER A 62 36.46 1.27 -16.85
C SER A 62 37.96 1.00 -17.01
N GLY A 63 38.80 2.01 -16.78
CA GLY A 63 40.26 1.91 -16.79
C GLY A 63 40.85 1.26 -15.53
N ASN A 64 42.17 1.04 -15.55
CA ASN A 64 42.92 0.51 -14.41
C ASN A 64 43.57 1.59 -13.54
N ASN A 65 43.67 2.82 -14.06
CA ASN A 65 44.31 3.94 -13.38
C ASN A 65 43.26 4.93 -12.86
N PRO A 66 43.54 5.67 -11.79
CA PRO A 66 42.67 6.74 -11.31
C PRO A 66 42.47 7.82 -12.37
N ILE A 67 41.24 8.35 -12.43
CA ILE A 67 40.88 9.44 -13.34
C ILE A 67 40.29 10.62 -12.57
N ILE A 68 40.49 11.83 -13.08
CA ILE A 68 39.85 13.04 -12.56
C ILE A 68 38.69 13.42 -13.51
N ILE A 69 37.47 13.37 -12.98
CA ILE A 69 36.29 13.92 -13.63
C ILE A 69 36.29 15.43 -13.37
N SER A 70 36.52 16.21 -14.42
CA SER A 70 36.67 17.66 -14.31
C SER A 70 35.41 18.33 -13.74
N GLU A 71 34.23 17.94 -14.21
CA GLU A 71 32.95 18.47 -13.75
C GLU A 71 31.79 17.48 -13.97
N ILE A 72 30.90 17.43 -12.99
CA ILE A 72 29.58 16.80 -13.06
C ILE A 72 28.56 17.91 -12.81
N ASN A 73 27.58 18.11 -13.69
CA ASN A 73 26.56 19.14 -13.50
C ASN A 73 25.20 18.74 -14.08
N LEU A 74 24.15 19.46 -13.67
CA LEU A 74 22.85 19.42 -14.35
C LEU A 74 22.88 20.29 -15.61
N GLY A 75 22.30 19.80 -16.71
CA GLY A 75 22.23 20.52 -17.99
C GLY A 75 21.46 21.82 -17.92
N ALA A 76 20.36 21.85 -17.17
CA ALA A 76 19.61 23.08 -16.90
C ALA A 76 20.21 23.92 -15.76
N GLY A 77 21.29 23.47 -15.10
CA GLY A 77 21.95 24.18 -14.02
C GLY A 77 21.00 24.53 -12.87
N THR A 78 20.91 25.81 -12.53
CA THR A 78 20.02 26.33 -11.46
C THR A 78 18.54 26.30 -11.83
N ASN A 79 18.21 26.18 -13.12
CA ASN A 79 16.83 26.08 -13.60
C ASN A 79 16.33 24.64 -13.63
N SER A 80 17.16 23.67 -13.22
CA SER A 80 16.76 22.28 -13.16
C SER A 80 15.73 22.04 -12.08
N TYR A 81 14.73 21.22 -12.40
CA TYR A 81 13.81 20.64 -11.41
C TYR A 81 14.46 19.49 -10.64
N PHE A 82 15.64 19.04 -11.08
CA PHE A 82 16.39 17.96 -10.45
C PHE A 82 17.41 18.50 -9.45
N ARG A 83 17.73 17.69 -8.45
CA ARG A 83 18.82 17.91 -7.50
C ARG A 83 19.71 16.69 -7.43
N LEU A 84 21.01 16.93 -7.28
CA LEU A 84 22.00 15.87 -7.22
C LEU A 84 22.61 15.74 -5.82
N ASN A 85 22.90 14.51 -5.44
CA ASN A 85 23.90 14.16 -4.45
C ASN A 85 24.92 13.22 -5.11
N ILE A 86 26.17 13.66 -5.15
CA ILE A 86 27.26 13.01 -5.89
C ILE A 86 28.22 12.46 -4.84
N ASP A 87 28.28 11.14 -4.73
CA ASP A 87 29.12 10.41 -3.79
C ASP A 87 29.02 10.88 -2.33
N GLY A 88 27.78 11.15 -1.88
CA GLY A 88 27.49 11.61 -0.53
C GLY A 88 27.50 13.14 -0.37
N VAL A 89 27.98 13.89 -1.36
CA VAL A 89 28.02 15.36 -1.34
C VAL A 89 26.82 15.93 -2.07
N ALA A 90 25.94 16.65 -1.35
CA ALA A 90 24.79 17.33 -1.94
C ALA A 90 25.24 18.55 -2.77
N GLY A 91 24.80 18.61 -4.02
CA GLY A 91 25.08 19.74 -4.91
C GLY A 91 24.82 19.41 -6.37
N ASN A 92 24.24 20.37 -7.11
CA ASN A 92 23.97 20.24 -8.55
C ASN A 92 25.23 20.32 -9.42
N THR A 93 26.40 20.45 -8.80
CA THR A 93 27.69 20.49 -9.45
C THR A 93 28.76 19.89 -8.54
N ALA A 94 29.62 19.04 -9.10
CA ALA A 94 30.86 18.58 -8.47
C ALA A 94 32.02 18.81 -9.44
N LYS A 95 33.22 19.11 -8.91
CA LYS A 95 34.41 19.41 -9.72
C LYS A 95 35.61 18.65 -9.21
N ASN A 96 36.51 18.31 -10.13
CA ASN A 96 37.77 17.62 -9.85
C ASN A 96 37.57 16.37 -8.98
N LEU A 97 36.60 15.54 -9.36
CA LEU A 97 36.27 14.33 -8.62
C LEU A 97 37.21 13.20 -9.07
N GLU A 98 38.01 12.71 -8.15
CA GLU A 98 38.89 11.57 -8.39
C GLU A 98 38.12 10.26 -8.28
N LEU A 99 38.32 9.37 -9.26
CA LEU A 99 37.69 8.05 -9.32
C LEU A 99 38.74 6.98 -9.58
N GLU A 100 38.92 6.09 -8.61
CA GLU A 100 39.89 5.01 -8.66
C GLU A 100 39.69 4.06 -9.86
N GLY A 101 40.78 3.40 -10.27
CA GLY A 101 40.73 2.39 -11.33
C GLY A 101 39.77 1.26 -10.97
N LYS A 102 38.91 0.87 -11.91
CA LYS A 102 37.88 -0.18 -11.71
C LYS A 102 36.86 0.11 -10.62
N ASP A 103 36.76 1.35 -10.16
CA ASP A 103 35.82 1.74 -9.12
C ASP A 103 34.58 2.47 -9.69
N SER A 104 33.61 2.74 -8.81
CA SER A 104 32.36 3.42 -9.12
C SER A 104 31.93 4.36 -8.02
N ILE A 105 31.28 5.46 -8.41
CA ILE A 105 30.60 6.38 -7.49
C ILE A 105 29.10 6.36 -7.71
N PHE A 106 28.35 6.70 -6.66
CA PHE A 106 26.90 6.85 -6.74
C PHE A 106 26.52 8.30 -7.07
N VAL A 107 25.53 8.44 -7.96
CA VAL A 107 24.80 9.70 -8.15
C VAL A 107 23.36 9.45 -7.78
N PHE A 108 22.91 10.17 -6.76
CA PHE A 108 21.52 10.23 -6.33
C PHE A 108 20.86 11.46 -6.95
N VAL A 109 19.66 11.29 -7.49
CA VAL A 109 18.91 12.30 -8.19
C VAL A 109 17.51 12.37 -7.59
N GLU A 110 17.08 13.57 -7.25
CA GLU A 110 15.71 13.88 -6.84
C GLU A 110 15.08 14.83 -7.85
N VAL A 111 13.76 14.81 -8.01
CA VAL A 111 13.02 15.85 -8.74
C VAL A 111 12.04 16.55 -7.82
N THR A 112 11.87 17.86 -8.00
CA THR A 112 10.85 18.65 -7.30
C THR A 112 10.26 19.65 -8.28
N ILE A 113 8.94 19.57 -8.47
CA ILE A 113 8.20 20.41 -9.42
C ILE A 113 7.25 21.32 -8.61
N ASP A 114 7.28 22.64 -8.84
CA ASP A 114 6.47 23.63 -8.11
C ASP A 114 5.07 23.82 -8.73
N PRO A 115 3.98 23.42 -8.06
CA PRO A 115 2.61 23.41 -8.58
C PRO A 115 2.10 24.77 -9.04
N ASN A 116 2.65 25.87 -8.50
CA ASN A 116 2.12 27.21 -8.76
C ASN A 116 2.58 27.76 -10.11
N ASN A 117 3.47 27.05 -10.78
CA ASN A 117 3.94 27.44 -12.09
C ASN A 117 2.93 26.93 -13.14
N SER A 118 2.09 27.84 -13.61
CA SER A 118 1.02 27.62 -14.59
C SER A 118 1.50 27.12 -15.96
N ASN A 119 2.82 27.01 -16.16
CA ASN A 119 3.47 26.59 -17.41
C ASN A 119 4.36 25.35 -17.24
N ILE A 120 4.11 24.49 -16.24
CA ILE A 120 4.89 23.25 -16.12
C ILE A 120 4.55 22.32 -17.29
N PRO A 121 5.56 21.85 -18.05
CA PRO A 121 5.33 20.84 -19.06
C PRO A 121 5.00 19.49 -18.40
N MET A 122 4.06 18.75 -19.00
CA MET A 122 3.68 17.39 -18.59
C MET A 122 4.87 16.43 -18.50
N ILE A 123 5.96 16.72 -19.23
CA ILE A 123 7.22 15.99 -19.19
C ILE A 123 8.35 17.00 -18.93
N VAL A 124 9.08 16.79 -17.84
CA VAL A 124 10.28 17.53 -17.47
C VAL A 124 11.50 16.69 -17.84
N VAL A 125 12.40 17.26 -18.65
CA VAL A 125 13.62 16.60 -19.11
C VAL A 125 14.84 17.43 -18.73
N ASP A 126 15.90 16.76 -18.28
CA ASP A 126 17.23 17.35 -18.09
C ASP A 126 18.30 16.28 -18.36
N SER A 127 19.56 16.58 -18.07
CA SER A 127 20.64 15.60 -18.06
C SER A 127 21.65 15.87 -16.97
N VAL A 128 22.27 14.81 -16.46
CA VAL A 128 23.53 14.92 -15.71
C VAL A 128 24.66 14.84 -16.71
N ASN A 129 25.42 15.91 -16.86
CA ASN A 129 26.56 15.99 -17.78
C ASN A 129 27.86 15.70 -17.04
N PHE A 130 28.76 15.04 -17.76
CA PHE A 130 30.08 14.63 -17.31
C PHE A 130 31.11 15.20 -18.27
N VAL A 131 31.97 16.08 -17.78
CA VAL A 131 32.99 16.73 -18.59
C VAL A 131 34.29 15.92 -18.51
N ALA A 132 34.67 15.34 -19.65
CA ALA A 132 35.94 14.67 -19.89
C ALA A 132 36.87 15.57 -20.71
N SER A 133 38.15 15.22 -20.76
CA SER A 133 39.18 15.97 -21.50
C SER A 133 38.95 16.00 -23.02
N ASP A 134 38.24 15.02 -23.57
CA ASP A 134 37.99 14.84 -25.01
C ASP A 134 36.52 15.07 -25.41
N GLY A 135 35.67 15.49 -24.47
CA GLY A 135 34.24 15.71 -24.73
C GLY A 135 33.39 15.58 -23.47
N SER A 136 32.07 15.55 -23.66
CA SER A 136 31.12 15.35 -22.56
C SER A 136 30.22 14.16 -22.82
N LYS A 137 29.93 13.39 -21.76
CA LYS A 137 28.89 12.37 -21.74
C LYS A 137 27.72 12.81 -20.87
N SER A 138 26.56 12.20 -21.04
CA SER A 138 25.40 12.54 -20.22
C SER A 138 24.49 11.35 -19.94
N VAL A 139 23.87 11.34 -18.77
CA VAL A 139 22.69 10.50 -18.46
C VAL A 139 21.46 11.39 -18.55
N LYS A 140 20.42 10.94 -19.27
CA LYS A 140 19.16 11.70 -19.41
C LYS A 140 18.30 11.55 -18.17
N LEU A 141 17.60 12.60 -17.79
CA LEU A 141 16.64 12.63 -16.69
C LEU A 141 15.26 12.94 -17.28
N VAL A 142 14.25 12.13 -16.97
CA VAL A 142 12.89 12.32 -17.46
C VAL A 142 11.91 12.12 -16.30
N ALA A 143 11.02 13.09 -16.08
CA ALA A 143 9.97 13.03 -15.07
C ALA A 143 8.63 13.46 -15.67
N TRP A 144 7.54 12.78 -15.32
CA TRP A 144 6.18 13.20 -15.69
C TRP A 144 5.58 14.05 -14.57
N GLY A 145 5.11 15.26 -14.88
CA GLY A 145 4.39 16.11 -13.94
C GLY A 145 2.89 16.01 -14.18
N GLN A 146 2.10 15.63 -13.16
CA GLN A 146 0.65 15.62 -13.22
C GLN A 146 0.07 16.74 -12.35
N ASP A 147 -0.86 17.50 -12.92
CA ASP A 147 -1.65 18.50 -12.21
C ASP A 147 -2.72 17.82 -11.33
N ALA A 148 -2.92 18.31 -10.12
CA ALA A 148 -3.76 17.69 -9.09
C ALA A 148 -4.34 18.73 -8.12
N PHE A 149 -5.46 18.39 -7.47
CA PHE A 149 -5.98 19.15 -6.34
C PHE A 149 -5.23 18.77 -5.06
N PHE A 150 -4.48 19.71 -4.48
CA PHE A 150 -3.70 19.45 -3.27
C PHE A 150 -4.45 19.86 -2.01
N HIS A 151 -4.60 18.93 -1.09
CA HIS A 151 -5.17 19.13 0.24
C HIS A 151 -4.07 19.06 1.29
N LYS A 152 -3.76 20.18 1.98
CA LYS A 152 -2.56 20.32 2.81
C LYS A 152 -2.90 20.59 4.27
N GLY A 153 -3.18 19.54 5.04
CA GLY A 153 -3.45 19.67 6.47
C GLY A 153 -4.62 20.61 6.77
N GLU A 154 -5.75 20.37 6.10
CA GLU A 154 -6.89 21.29 6.10
C GLU A 154 -8.19 20.67 6.61
N ILE A 155 -9.11 21.54 6.98
CA ILE A 155 -10.50 21.19 7.17
C ILE A 155 -11.17 21.36 5.80
N VAL A 156 -11.73 20.27 5.26
CA VAL A 156 -12.45 20.29 3.99
C VAL A 156 -13.64 21.23 4.12
N PRO A 157 -13.85 22.18 3.20
CA PRO A 157 -15.01 23.06 3.24
C PRO A 157 -16.31 22.25 3.23
N CYS A 158 -17.32 22.67 4.00
CA CYS A 158 -18.59 21.96 4.05
C CYS A 158 -19.23 21.85 2.66
N ASP A 159 -19.87 20.71 2.41
CA ASP A 159 -20.61 20.40 1.18
C ASP A 159 -19.74 20.46 -0.08
N THR A 160 -18.44 20.21 0.09
CA THR A 160 -17.50 20.08 -1.03
C THR A 160 -17.73 18.77 -1.77
N THR A 161 -17.56 18.82 -3.09
CA THR A 161 -17.48 17.64 -3.95
C THR A 161 -16.07 17.53 -4.52
N TRP A 162 -15.44 16.38 -4.36
CA TRP A 162 -14.22 15.99 -5.07
C TRP A 162 -14.62 15.25 -6.33
N THR A 163 -14.06 15.69 -7.46
CA THR A 163 -14.46 15.23 -8.79
C THR A 163 -13.30 14.51 -9.45
N ASN A 164 -13.58 13.78 -10.54
CA ASN A 164 -12.56 13.08 -11.31
C ASN A 164 -11.84 13.97 -12.34
N GLU A 165 -12.05 15.30 -12.34
CA GLU A 165 -11.39 16.22 -13.27
C GLU A 165 -9.86 16.13 -13.18
N LYS A 166 -9.35 15.96 -11.95
CA LYS A 166 -7.93 15.75 -11.64
C LYS A 166 -7.81 14.87 -10.40
N PRO A 167 -6.68 14.17 -10.22
CA PRO A 167 -6.37 13.54 -8.95
C PRO A 167 -6.44 14.49 -7.77
N HIS A 168 -6.83 13.96 -6.62
CA HIS A 168 -6.77 14.64 -5.33
C HIS A 168 -5.56 14.10 -4.55
N VAL A 169 -4.69 14.97 -4.06
CA VAL A 169 -3.47 14.60 -3.34
C VAL A 169 -3.51 15.18 -1.93
N ILE A 170 -3.51 14.31 -0.93
CA ILE A 170 -3.57 14.66 0.48
C ILE A 170 -2.16 14.63 1.08
N ILE A 171 -1.76 15.77 1.65
CA ILE A 171 -0.53 15.93 2.41
C ILE A 171 -0.92 16.43 3.81
N ASN A 172 -0.40 15.79 4.87
CA ASN A 172 -0.71 16.15 6.26
C ASN A 172 -2.19 16.00 6.67
N SER A 173 -2.87 14.96 6.18
CA SER A 173 -4.28 14.64 6.51
C SER A 173 -5.31 15.72 6.13
N VAL A 174 -6.58 15.31 6.09
CA VAL A 174 -7.74 16.22 5.97
C VAL A 174 -8.78 15.89 7.02
N LEU A 175 -9.60 16.88 7.38
CA LEU A 175 -10.74 16.70 8.28
C LEU A 175 -12.04 17.14 7.59
N VAL A 176 -13.01 16.23 7.47
CA VAL A 176 -14.41 16.57 7.23
C VAL A 176 -15.04 16.88 8.58
N ASP A 177 -15.19 18.16 8.94
CA ASP A 177 -15.64 18.55 10.28
C ASP A 177 -17.11 18.17 10.55
N SER A 178 -17.51 18.21 11.81
CA SER A 178 -18.90 17.99 12.24
C SER A 178 -19.86 18.87 11.44
N LEU A 179 -21.00 18.28 11.05
CA LEU A 179 -22.04 18.93 10.25
C LEU A 179 -21.63 19.25 8.80
N CYS A 180 -20.38 19.03 8.40
CA CYS A 180 -19.98 19.09 7.00
C CYS A 180 -20.17 17.72 6.32
N LYS A 181 -20.38 17.77 5.01
CA LYS A 181 -20.37 16.61 4.14
C LYS A 181 -19.30 16.75 3.06
N LEU A 182 -18.55 15.68 2.81
CA LEU A 182 -17.69 15.53 1.64
C LEU A 182 -18.32 14.49 0.70
N THR A 183 -18.55 14.88 -0.55
CA THR A 183 -18.99 13.98 -1.62
C THR A 183 -17.82 13.70 -2.56
N ILE A 184 -17.64 12.46 -2.98
CA ILE A 184 -16.59 12.06 -3.92
C ILE A 184 -17.26 11.35 -5.09
N ASP A 185 -17.12 11.92 -6.28
CA ASP A 185 -17.76 11.42 -7.50
C ASP A 185 -16.99 10.24 -8.10
N GLU A 186 -17.68 9.46 -8.94
CA GLU A 186 -17.13 8.28 -9.61
C GLU A 186 -15.82 8.56 -10.37
N GLY A 187 -14.93 7.57 -10.40
CA GLY A 187 -13.63 7.64 -11.08
C GLY A 187 -12.60 8.55 -10.42
N THR A 188 -12.93 9.21 -9.30
CA THR A 188 -11.99 10.08 -8.59
C THR A 188 -10.80 9.27 -8.05
N GLN A 189 -9.59 9.76 -8.31
CA GLN A 189 -8.35 9.19 -7.80
C GLN A 189 -7.83 10.02 -6.62
N ILE A 190 -7.72 9.41 -5.44
CA ILE A 190 -7.26 10.05 -4.21
C ILE A 190 -5.94 9.42 -3.77
N PHE A 191 -4.91 10.24 -3.74
CA PHE A 191 -3.55 9.88 -3.37
C PHE A 191 -3.23 10.48 -2.00
N SER A 192 -2.72 9.68 -1.07
CA SER A 192 -2.38 10.13 0.28
C SER A 192 -0.89 9.95 0.55
N HIS A 193 -0.27 11.02 1.04
CA HIS A 193 1.12 10.98 1.48
C HIS A 193 1.30 10.13 2.73
N SER A 194 2.48 9.56 2.92
CA SER A 194 2.87 8.82 4.14
C SER A 194 2.47 9.56 5.42
N GLY A 195 1.76 8.86 6.31
CA GLY A 195 1.23 9.40 7.57
C GLY A 195 -0.02 10.28 7.43
N SER A 196 -0.57 10.46 6.21
CA SER A 196 -1.82 11.19 6.00
C SER A 196 -3.04 10.30 6.16
N ARG A 197 -4.09 10.87 6.73
CA ARG A 197 -5.37 10.23 7.03
C ARG A 197 -6.53 11.11 6.58
N ILE A 198 -7.63 10.49 6.18
CA ILE A 198 -8.90 11.19 6.01
C ILE A 198 -9.69 11.05 7.31
N PHE A 199 -9.77 12.13 8.09
CA PHE A 199 -10.61 12.15 9.29
C PHE A 199 -12.03 12.59 8.90
N VAL A 200 -13.02 11.81 9.32
CA VAL A 200 -14.43 12.11 9.09
C VAL A 200 -15.11 12.30 10.43
N LYS A 201 -15.53 13.52 10.73
CA LYS A 201 -16.35 13.88 11.90
C LYS A 201 -17.78 14.24 11.51
N GLY A 202 -18.00 14.66 10.27
CA GLY A 202 -19.31 14.81 9.63
C GLY A 202 -19.69 13.58 8.81
N SER A 203 -19.95 13.76 7.51
CA SER A 203 -20.36 12.68 6.59
C SER A 203 -19.43 12.58 5.38
N LEU A 204 -19.08 11.36 5.00
CA LEU A 204 -18.38 11.05 3.75
C LEU A 204 -19.30 10.23 2.83
N ILE A 205 -19.48 10.69 1.60
CA ILE A 205 -20.27 10.02 0.57
C ILE A 205 -19.36 9.73 -0.62
N VAL A 206 -19.11 8.45 -0.91
CA VAL A 206 -18.31 8.00 -2.05
C VAL A 206 -19.23 7.32 -3.07
N ASN A 207 -19.31 7.89 -4.26
CA ASN A 207 -20.24 7.50 -5.33
C ASN A 207 -19.49 6.90 -6.52
N GLY A 208 -18.78 5.79 -6.32
CA GLY A 208 -18.20 5.06 -7.45
C GLY A 208 -19.24 4.31 -8.29
N THR A 209 -18.77 3.76 -9.40
CA THR A 209 -19.47 2.76 -10.22
C THR A 209 -18.52 1.61 -10.58
N LEU A 210 -19.05 0.48 -11.09
CA LEU A 210 -18.23 -0.64 -11.53
C LEU A 210 -17.15 -0.21 -12.55
N ASP A 211 -17.55 0.60 -13.53
CA ASP A 211 -16.65 1.08 -14.59
C ASP A 211 -15.71 2.19 -14.10
N ASN A 212 -16.14 2.99 -13.11
CA ASN A 212 -15.39 4.13 -12.59
C ASN A 212 -15.36 4.11 -11.05
N PRO A 213 -14.59 3.19 -10.45
CA PRO A 213 -14.49 3.13 -9.00
C PRO A 213 -13.75 4.37 -8.46
N VAL A 214 -14.06 4.75 -7.23
CA VAL A 214 -13.27 5.74 -6.49
C VAL A 214 -12.08 5.05 -5.85
N VAL A 215 -10.86 5.51 -6.12
CA VAL A 215 -9.64 4.84 -5.67
C VAL A 215 -8.92 5.67 -4.60
N PHE A 216 -8.71 5.09 -3.43
CA PHE A 216 -7.88 5.64 -2.34
C PHE A 216 -6.59 4.86 -2.24
N GLN A 217 -5.46 5.52 -2.49
CA GLN A 217 -4.14 4.88 -2.52
C GLN A 217 -3.02 5.83 -2.08
N ALA A 218 -1.80 5.30 -2.02
CA ALA A 218 -0.62 6.09 -1.67
C ALA A 218 -0.14 6.97 -2.83
N ASP A 219 0.51 8.09 -2.53
CA ASP A 219 1.03 9.03 -3.53
C ASP A 219 2.36 8.61 -4.20
N ARG A 220 2.87 7.41 -3.90
CA ARG A 220 4.04 6.80 -4.55
C ARG A 220 3.61 5.90 -5.70
N LEU A 221 3.79 6.39 -6.92
CA LEU A 221 3.20 5.81 -8.15
C LEU A 221 4.14 4.88 -8.91
N GLU A 222 5.18 4.41 -8.25
CA GLU A 222 6.24 3.68 -8.91
C GLU A 222 5.99 2.20 -8.71
N SER A 223 6.15 1.38 -9.76
CA SER A 223 5.77 -0.05 -9.77
C SER A 223 6.12 -0.87 -8.51
N PHE A 224 7.23 -0.56 -7.85
CA PHE A 224 7.61 -1.24 -6.60
C PHE A 224 6.64 -0.97 -5.43
N TYR A 225 5.98 0.19 -5.42
CA TYR A 225 5.08 0.68 -4.39
C TYR A 225 3.62 0.38 -4.67
N ASP A 226 3.24 0.00 -5.90
CA ASP A 226 1.82 -0.23 -6.28
C ASP A 226 1.11 -1.19 -5.31
N ASP A 227 1.80 -2.22 -4.85
CA ASP A 227 1.27 -3.22 -3.92
C ASP A 227 1.68 -3.00 -2.46
N LEU A 228 2.58 -2.07 -2.17
CA LEU A 228 3.21 -2.00 -0.86
C LEU A 228 2.20 -1.49 0.20
N PRO A 229 1.92 -2.26 1.27
CA PRO A 229 0.97 -1.86 2.29
C PRO A 229 1.57 -0.83 3.27
N GLY A 230 0.71 -0.07 3.96
CA GLY A 230 1.12 0.83 5.04
C GLY A 230 1.76 2.16 4.58
N GLN A 231 1.48 2.58 3.36
CA GLN A 231 2.02 3.80 2.77
C GLN A 231 1.21 5.06 3.10
N TRP A 232 0.02 4.92 3.71
CA TRP A 232 -0.78 6.01 4.27
C TRP A 232 -1.69 5.50 5.40
N ASP A 233 -2.32 6.38 6.15
CA ASP A 233 -2.89 6.04 7.47
C ASP A 233 -4.38 5.61 7.46
N GLY A 234 -5.04 5.59 6.30
CA GLY A 234 -6.42 5.13 6.12
C GLY A 234 -7.52 6.19 6.21
N ILE A 235 -8.77 5.72 6.19
CA ILE A 235 -9.96 6.54 6.45
C ILE A 235 -10.42 6.32 7.90
N HIS A 236 -10.65 7.38 8.65
CA HIS A 236 -11.02 7.31 10.07
C HIS A 236 -12.30 8.10 10.36
N PHE A 237 -13.38 7.35 10.54
CA PHE A 237 -14.67 7.82 11.01
C PHE A 237 -14.64 8.00 12.52
N LEU A 238 -14.60 9.26 12.93
CA LEU A 238 -14.56 9.69 14.33
C LEU A 238 -15.93 9.51 15.00
N ILE A 239 -15.94 9.62 16.33
CA ILE A 239 -17.11 9.37 17.19
C ILE A 239 -18.39 10.05 16.69
N GLN A 240 -18.30 11.31 16.23
CA GLN A 240 -19.46 12.11 15.81
C GLN A 240 -19.90 11.89 14.35
N SER A 241 -19.14 11.13 13.56
CA SER A 241 -19.48 10.91 12.15
C SER A 241 -20.79 10.16 12.00
N ILE A 242 -21.50 10.43 10.91
CA ILE A 242 -22.86 9.95 10.69
C ILE A 242 -23.18 9.89 9.21
N ASP A 243 -24.09 8.99 8.82
CA ASP A 243 -24.60 8.87 7.46
C ASP A 243 -23.49 8.75 6.40
N ASN A 244 -22.49 7.91 6.68
CA ASN A 244 -21.38 7.68 5.76
C ASN A 244 -21.75 6.57 4.77
N VAL A 245 -21.37 6.78 3.52
CA VAL A 245 -21.61 5.83 2.43
C VAL A 245 -20.34 5.66 1.62
N ILE A 246 -19.96 4.41 1.39
CA ILE A 246 -18.91 4.06 0.42
C ILE A 246 -19.48 3.05 -0.57
N ASN A 247 -19.62 3.45 -1.84
CA ASN A 247 -20.06 2.57 -2.91
C ASN A 247 -19.02 2.52 -4.03
N TYR A 248 -18.70 1.32 -4.54
CA TYR A 248 -17.73 1.10 -5.62
C TYR A 248 -16.40 1.83 -5.40
N ALA A 249 -15.76 1.53 -4.28
CA ALA A 249 -14.44 2.06 -3.98
C ALA A 249 -13.37 0.97 -4.01
N VAL A 250 -12.13 1.38 -4.29
CA VAL A 250 -10.92 0.59 -4.05
C VAL A 250 -10.09 1.33 -3.01
N ILE A 251 -9.88 0.72 -1.84
CA ILE A 251 -9.09 1.31 -0.75
C ILE A 251 -7.85 0.43 -0.57
N LYS A 252 -6.68 0.96 -0.90
CA LYS A 252 -5.45 0.16 -0.91
C LYS A 252 -4.21 0.84 -0.36
N ASN A 253 -3.20 0.03 -0.05
CA ASN A 253 -1.88 0.44 0.44
C ASN A 253 -1.89 1.18 1.80
N GLY A 254 -2.98 1.12 2.56
CA GLY A 254 -3.13 1.81 3.85
C GLY A 254 -2.53 1.03 5.03
N VAL A 255 -2.46 1.68 6.19
CA VAL A 255 -2.17 1.02 7.48
C VAL A 255 -3.44 0.35 8.02
N VAL A 256 -4.54 1.08 8.00
CA VAL A 256 -5.91 0.58 8.23
C VAL A 256 -6.73 1.02 7.03
N GLY A 257 -7.60 0.17 6.48
CA GLY A 257 -8.46 0.55 5.36
C GLY A 257 -9.49 1.58 5.80
N VAL A 258 -10.44 1.12 6.61
CA VAL A 258 -11.45 1.96 7.28
C VAL A 258 -11.46 1.71 8.78
N ARG A 259 -11.43 2.78 9.57
CA ARG A 259 -11.57 2.75 11.02
C ARG A 259 -12.81 3.52 11.45
N LEU A 260 -13.62 2.92 12.32
CA LEU A 260 -14.83 3.54 12.84
C LEU A 260 -14.84 3.48 14.36
N ASP A 261 -14.97 4.65 15.00
CA ASP A 261 -15.06 4.77 16.44
C ASP A 261 -16.51 5.07 16.86
N SER A 262 -17.08 4.28 17.76
CA SER A 262 -18.43 4.44 18.35
C SER A 262 -19.62 4.25 17.39
N LEU A 263 -20.80 3.99 17.95
CA LEU A 263 -22.07 3.89 17.23
C LEU A 263 -22.50 5.25 16.67
N SER A 264 -23.37 5.21 15.66
CA SER A 264 -24.05 6.41 15.17
C SER A 264 -25.05 6.94 16.20
N THR A 265 -25.35 8.24 16.16
CA THR A 265 -26.33 8.87 17.06
C THR A 265 -27.78 8.82 16.56
N ASN A 266 -28.02 8.40 15.31
CA ASN A 266 -29.33 8.40 14.66
C ASN A 266 -29.99 7.01 14.52
N ASN A 267 -29.50 5.99 15.23
CA ASN A 267 -29.95 4.59 15.14
C ASN A 267 -29.82 3.94 13.75
N LEU A 268 -29.10 4.55 12.81
CA LEU A 268 -28.66 3.93 11.57
C LEU A 268 -27.24 3.38 11.75
N TYR A 269 -26.80 2.54 10.82
CA TYR A 269 -25.39 2.15 10.74
C TYR A 269 -24.52 3.40 10.48
N LYS A 270 -23.36 3.46 11.12
CA LYS A 270 -22.41 4.59 10.95
C LYS A 270 -21.84 4.62 9.53
N LEU A 271 -21.63 3.46 8.93
CA LEU A 271 -21.16 3.30 7.55
C LEU A 271 -22.02 2.25 6.84
N THR A 272 -22.56 2.63 5.69
CA THR A 272 -23.04 1.69 4.67
C THR A 272 -21.94 1.55 3.61
N MET A 273 -21.48 0.33 3.36
CA MET A 273 -20.40 0.05 2.41
C MET A 273 -20.82 -1.01 1.40
N THR A 274 -20.84 -0.67 0.12
CA THR A 274 -21.33 -1.56 -0.94
C THR A 274 -20.33 -1.68 -2.09
N ASN A 275 -20.22 -2.86 -2.67
CA ASN A 275 -19.43 -3.13 -3.88
C ASN A 275 -17.98 -2.61 -3.79
N THR A 276 -17.35 -2.73 -2.62
CA THR A 276 -16.07 -2.08 -2.31
C THR A 276 -14.98 -3.10 -2.08
N VAL A 277 -13.79 -2.81 -2.60
CA VAL A 277 -12.58 -3.63 -2.43
C VAL A 277 -11.61 -2.93 -1.49
N ILE A 278 -11.15 -3.63 -0.45
CA ILE A 278 -10.11 -3.16 0.48
C ILE A 278 -8.96 -4.16 0.47
N HIS A 279 -7.76 -3.72 0.09
CA HIS A 279 -6.62 -4.64 0.00
C HIS A 279 -5.26 -3.99 0.22
N ASN A 280 -4.22 -4.82 0.34
CA ASN A 280 -2.85 -4.36 0.60
C ASN A 280 -2.78 -3.45 1.83
N ILE A 281 -3.33 -3.90 2.96
CA ILE A 281 -3.39 -3.15 4.21
C ILE A 281 -2.38 -3.69 5.21
N SER A 282 -1.52 -2.85 5.81
CA SER A 282 -0.41 -3.35 6.63
C SER A 282 -0.83 -3.84 8.01
N SER A 283 -1.98 -3.38 8.52
CA SER A 283 -2.62 -3.88 9.73
C SER A 283 -4.01 -4.42 9.41
N THR A 284 -5.07 -3.63 9.57
CA THR A 284 -6.46 -4.12 9.52
C THR A 284 -7.27 -3.50 8.38
N GLY A 285 -7.98 -4.32 7.60
CA GLY A 285 -8.89 -3.82 6.54
C GLY A 285 -10.03 -2.97 7.09
N ILE A 286 -10.89 -3.57 7.91
CA ILE A 286 -12.00 -2.90 8.61
C ILE A 286 -11.76 -2.96 10.13
N LEU A 287 -11.65 -1.81 10.78
CA LEU A 287 -11.54 -1.71 12.23
C LEU A 287 -12.76 -0.99 12.82
N GLY A 288 -13.64 -1.74 13.48
CA GLY A 288 -14.76 -1.19 14.24
C GLY A 288 -14.47 -1.21 15.74
N ILE A 289 -14.65 -0.09 16.43
CA ILE A 289 -14.51 0.01 17.89
C ILE A 289 -15.84 0.50 18.46
N THR A 290 -16.63 -0.40 19.04
CA THR A 290 -18.01 -0.13 19.49
C THR A 290 -18.83 0.55 18.38
N SER A 291 -18.67 0.13 17.13
CA SER A 291 -19.21 0.85 15.96
C SER A 291 -20.29 0.07 15.22
N SER A 292 -20.67 0.56 14.04
CA SER A 292 -21.72 -0.07 13.24
C SER A 292 -21.48 0.04 11.75
N ILE A 293 -21.59 -1.10 11.05
CA ILE A 293 -21.40 -1.21 9.60
C ILE A 293 -22.50 -2.08 9.00
N ASP A 294 -23.07 -1.63 7.89
CA ASP A 294 -23.87 -2.43 6.97
C ASP A 294 -23.07 -2.59 5.67
N ALA A 295 -22.61 -3.81 5.37
CA ALA A 295 -21.74 -4.08 4.24
C ALA A 295 -22.34 -5.10 3.27
N GLU A 296 -22.27 -4.81 1.97
CA GLU A 296 -22.78 -5.68 0.90
C GLU A 296 -21.76 -5.83 -0.23
N ASN A 297 -21.59 -7.05 -0.78
CA ASN A 297 -20.71 -7.32 -1.93
C ASN A 297 -19.28 -6.78 -1.77
N CYS A 298 -18.71 -6.80 -0.56
CA CYS A 298 -17.36 -6.28 -0.34
C CYS A 298 -16.30 -7.38 -0.38
N LEU A 299 -15.12 -7.07 -0.94
CA LEU A 299 -13.95 -7.94 -0.95
C LEU A 299 -12.84 -7.32 -0.10
N ILE A 300 -12.41 -8.01 0.94
CA ILE A 300 -11.33 -7.55 1.82
C ILE A 300 -10.23 -8.60 1.85
N TYR A 301 -9.02 -8.25 1.39
CA TYR A 301 -7.93 -9.22 1.28
C TYR A 301 -6.54 -8.67 1.51
N ASN A 302 -5.56 -9.57 1.67
CA ASN A 302 -4.14 -9.24 1.88
C ASN A 302 -3.94 -8.14 2.95
N CYS A 303 -4.47 -8.40 4.15
CA CYS A 303 -4.28 -7.56 5.34
C CYS A 303 -3.19 -8.16 6.25
N GLY A 304 -2.40 -7.33 6.96
CA GLY A 304 -1.27 -7.81 7.76
C GLY A 304 -1.69 -8.47 9.08
N ASP A 305 -2.71 -7.88 9.71
CA ASP A 305 -3.39 -8.41 10.89
C ASP A 305 -4.72 -9.03 10.46
N TYR A 306 -5.84 -8.34 10.63
CA TYR A 306 -7.18 -8.85 10.36
C TYR A 306 -7.76 -8.23 9.09
N CYS A 307 -8.59 -8.97 8.35
CA CYS A 307 -9.42 -8.34 7.32
C CYS A 307 -10.56 -7.54 7.98
N ALA A 308 -11.15 -8.07 9.06
CA ALA A 308 -12.10 -7.35 9.90
C ALA A 308 -11.78 -7.54 11.39
N GLN A 309 -11.72 -6.44 12.12
CA GLN A 309 -11.43 -6.40 13.55
C GLN A 309 -12.54 -5.62 14.25
N LEU A 310 -13.39 -6.35 14.97
CA LEU A 310 -14.57 -5.83 15.65
C LEU A 310 -14.27 -5.83 17.15
N GLU A 311 -13.86 -4.69 17.68
CA GLU A 311 -13.40 -4.52 19.06
C GLU A 311 -14.46 -3.82 19.91
N TYR A 312 -14.50 -4.21 21.18
CA TYR A 312 -15.34 -3.58 22.19
C TYR A 312 -16.81 -3.42 21.75
N GLY A 313 -17.36 -4.47 21.14
CA GLY A 313 -18.78 -4.55 20.77
C GLY A 313 -19.14 -3.78 19.51
N GLY A 314 -20.44 -3.51 19.34
CA GLY A 314 -20.99 -2.83 18.16
C GLY A 314 -22.03 -3.67 17.43
N ILE A 315 -22.47 -3.20 16.26
CA ILE A 315 -23.45 -3.88 15.42
C ILE A 315 -23.03 -3.91 13.96
N TYR A 316 -22.76 -5.11 13.43
CA TYR A 316 -22.21 -5.31 12.11
C TYR A 316 -23.08 -6.29 11.33
N ASP A 317 -23.57 -5.88 10.17
CA ASP A 317 -24.33 -6.71 9.24
C ASP A 317 -23.56 -6.78 7.92
N LEU A 318 -23.15 -7.98 7.53
CA LEU A 318 -22.31 -8.23 6.37
C LEU A 318 -22.96 -9.28 5.49
N LYS A 319 -23.25 -8.90 4.25
CA LYS A 319 -23.98 -9.71 3.28
C LYS A 319 -23.14 -9.88 2.02
N HIS A 320 -22.96 -11.13 1.57
CA HIS A 320 -22.15 -11.41 0.38
C HIS A 320 -20.74 -10.78 0.43
N CYS A 321 -20.10 -10.77 1.59
CA CYS A 321 -18.72 -10.28 1.72
C CYS A 321 -17.72 -11.44 1.67
N THR A 322 -16.55 -11.18 1.08
CA THR A 322 -15.43 -12.12 1.06
C THR A 322 -14.25 -11.55 1.83
N PHE A 323 -13.75 -12.29 2.81
CA PHE A 323 -12.54 -12.03 3.57
C PHE A 323 -11.51 -13.10 3.23
N ALA A 324 -10.37 -12.71 2.69
CA ALA A 324 -9.41 -13.67 2.15
C ALA A 324 -7.95 -13.27 2.37
N ASN A 325 -7.09 -14.22 2.77
CA ASN A 325 -5.67 -13.93 2.93
C ASN A 325 -4.78 -15.17 2.77
N TYR A 326 -3.72 -15.00 1.97
CA TYR A 326 -2.86 -16.10 1.52
C TYR A 326 -1.37 -15.82 1.76
N SER A 327 -1.04 -14.74 2.48
CA SER A 327 0.30 -14.13 2.47
C SER A 327 0.76 -13.70 1.08
N SER A 328 1.75 -12.84 1.01
CA SER A 328 2.44 -12.40 -0.21
C SER A 328 3.93 -12.23 0.12
N VAL A 329 4.75 -11.88 -0.88
CA VAL A 329 6.17 -11.60 -0.68
C VAL A 329 6.38 -10.40 0.26
N ILE A 330 5.45 -9.45 0.25
CA ILE A 330 5.53 -8.18 0.98
C ILE A 330 4.76 -8.17 2.29
N LEU A 331 3.77 -9.06 2.46
CA LEU A 331 2.89 -9.09 3.62
C LEU A 331 2.62 -10.53 4.08
N SER A 332 2.83 -10.80 5.36
CA SER A 332 2.64 -12.14 5.92
C SER A 332 1.30 -12.22 6.66
N HIS A 333 0.53 -13.28 6.37
CA HIS A 333 -0.73 -13.59 7.05
C HIS A 333 -0.47 -14.15 8.46
N LYS A 334 -0.39 -13.27 9.46
CA LYS A 334 0.01 -13.64 10.82
C LYS A 334 -1.16 -13.89 11.76
N LYS A 335 -2.22 -13.09 11.66
CA LYS A 335 -3.43 -13.22 12.48
C LYS A 335 -4.55 -13.93 11.70
N PRO A 336 -5.59 -14.44 12.37
CA PRO A 336 -6.83 -14.86 11.71
C PRO A 336 -7.47 -13.70 10.92
N LEU A 337 -8.41 -13.99 10.02
CA LEU A 337 -9.08 -12.98 9.18
C LEU A 337 -10.06 -12.10 9.94
N LEU A 338 -10.84 -12.68 10.85
CA LEU A 338 -11.90 -11.99 11.58
C LEU A 338 -11.61 -12.03 13.08
N ARG A 339 -11.59 -10.85 13.70
CA ARG A 339 -11.54 -10.71 15.17
C ARG A 339 -12.87 -10.20 15.71
N LEU A 340 -13.34 -10.86 16.76
CA LEU A 340 -14.60 -10.59 17.46
C LEU A 340 -14.31 -10.42 18.95
N ASN A 341 -14.50 -9.20 19.45
CA ASN A 341 -14.27 -8.84 20.84
C ASN A 341 -15.35 -7.86 21.35
N ASN A 342 -15.74 -8.01 22.60
CA ASN A 342 -16.82 -7.25 23.24
C ASN A 342 -16.36 -6.48 24.50
N TYR A 343 -15.05 -6.41 24.79
CA TYR A 343 -14.54 -5.81 26.02
C TYR A 343 -13.25 -5.02 25.81
N LEU A 344 -13.13 -3.90 26.50
CA LEU A 344 -11.92 -3.10 26.54
C LEU A 344 -11.06 -3.53 27.74
N SER A 345 -9.81 -3.92 27.49
CA SER A 345 -8.85 -4.20 28.56
C SER A 345 -7.55 -3.42 28.40
N PHE A 346 -6.92 -3.10 29.54
CA PHE A 346 -5.61 -2.47 29.59
C PHE A 346 -4.80 -3.07 30.73
N ASN A 347 -3.59 -3.55 30.44
CA ASN A 347 -2.74 -4.28 31.39
C ASN A 347 -3.45 -5.45 32.11
N GLY A 348 -4.35 -6.15 31.41
CA GLY A 348 -5.11 -7.29 31.94
C GLY A 348 -6.32 -6.95 32.82
N ALA A 349 -6.59 -5.67 33.07
CA ALA A 349 -7.82 -5.23 33.73
C ALA A 349 -8.89 -4.87 32.69
N ILE A 350 -10.14 -5.29 32.91
CA ILE A 350 -11.29 -4.96 32.06
C ILE A 350 -11.85 -3.60 32.50
N PHE A 351 -11.99 -2.66 31.56
CA PHE A 351 -12.47 -1.29 31.78
C PHE A 351 -13.88 -1.06 31.27
N GLY A 352 -14.35 -1.90 30.35
CA GLY A 352 -15.68 -1.82 29.79
C GLY A 352 -16.04 -3.09 29.04
N VAL A 353 -17.34 -3.37 29.01
CA VAL A 353 -17.96 -4.44 28.22
C VAL A 353 -19.11 -3.81 27.44
N ALA A 354 -19.30 -4.21 26.18
CA ALA A 354 -20.35 -3.72 25.31
C ALA A 354 -20.91 -4.87 24.48
N ASP A 355 -22.21 -4.86 24.21
CA ASP A 355 -22.86 -5.90 23.40
C ASP A 355 -22.29 -5.94 21.97
N LEU A 356 -22.03 -7.15 21.47
CA LEU A 356 -21.61 -7.40 20.09
C LEU A 356 -22.72 -8.09 19.29
N GLY A 357 -23.29 -7.40 18.31
CA GLY A 357 -24.09 -7.98 17.24
C GLY A 357 -23.25 -8.12 15.98
N ALA A 358 -22.98 -9.34 15.52
CA ALA A 358 -22.22 -9.59 14.30
C ALA A 358 -22.93 -10.64 13.44
N TYR A 359 -23.47 -10.20 12.31
CA TYR A 359 -24.31 -11.00 11.44
C TYR A 359 -23.64 -11.11 10.08
N PHE A 360 -23.33 -12.33 9.67
CA PHE A 360 -22.72 -12.64 8.38
C PHE A 360 -23.69 -13.52 7.60
N THR A 361 -24.10 -13.07 6.41
CA THR A 361 -25.00 -13.82 5.54
C THR A 361 -24.36 -13.98 4.16
N ASN A 362 -24.27 -15.23 3.68
CA ASN A 362 -23.60 -15.55 2.41
C ASN A 362 -22.14 -15.05 2.34
N CYS A 363 -21.40 -15.08 3.44
CA CYS A 363 -20.02 -14.58 3.47
C CYS A 363 -18.99 -15.72 3.32
N ILE A 364 -17.83 -15.40 2.74
CA ILE A 364 -16.66 -16.28 2.74
C ILE A 364 -15.62 -15.69 3.69
N ILE A 365 -15.14 -16.48 4.64
CA ILE A 365 -14.01 -16.16 5.52
C ILE A 365 -13.02 -17.31 5.38
N TYR A 366 -12.09 -17.16 4.44
CA TYR A 366 -11.22 -18.26 4.04
C TYR A 366 -9.82 -17.79 3.67
N GLY A 367 -8.82 -18.43 4.26
CA GLY A 367 -7.42 -18.19 3.96
C GLY A 367 -6.59 -19.46 4.12
N ASN A 368 -5.27 -19.29 4.15
CA ASN A 368 -4.32 -20.40 4.24
C ASN A 368 -3.93 -20.79 5.67
N LYS A 369 -4.53 -20.22 6.72
CA LYS A 369 -4.35 -20.68 8.11
C LYS A 369 -5.44 -21.68 8.48
N LYS A 370 -5.18 -22.53 9.47
CA LYS A 370 -6.19 -23.48 9.97
C LYS A 370 -7.34 -22.79 10.71
N GLU A 371 -7.05 -21.69 11.38
CA GLU A 371 -8.02 -20.89 12.13
C GLU A 371 -8.02 -19.46 11.59
N GLU A 372 -9.17 -19.05 11.03
CA GLU A 372 -9.39 -17.71 10.48
C GLU A 372 -10.34 -16.85 11.33
N ILE A 373 -10.78 -17.35 12.50
CA ILE A 373 -11.56 -16.61 13.48
C ILE A 373 -10.80 -16.46 14.80
N ASP A 374 -10.65 -15.21 15.26
CA ASP A 374 -10.16 -14.84 16.59
C ASP A 374 -11.34 -14.35 17.43
N TYR A 375 -11.94 -15.24 18.22
CA TYR A 375 -13.04 -14.90 19.11
C TYR A 375 -12.56 -14.76 20.57
N ASP A 376 -12.65 -13.54 21.08
CA ASP A 376 -12.11 -13.12 22.38
C ASP A 376 -13.16 -12.32 23.17
N PRO A 377 -14.20 -12.99 23.70
CA PRO A 377 -15.27 -12.34 24.46
C PRO A 377 -14.86 -12.10 25.92
N ASP A 378 -15.60 -11.22 26.59
CA ASP A 378 -15.51 -10.91 28.01
C ASP A 378 -15.55 -12.21 28.84
N PRO A 379 -14.51 -12.52 29.62
CA PRO A 379 -14.46 -13.72 30.45
C PRO A 379 -15.60 -13.82 31.48
N SER A 380 -16.20 -12.68 31.86
CA SER A 380 -17.33 -12.67 32.80
C SER A 380 -18.68 -12.90 32.12
N ASN A 381 -18.71 -12.98 30.79
CA ASN A 381 -19.89 -13.23 29.96
C ASN A 381 -21.07 -12.31 30.32
N THR A 382 -20.78 -11.01 30.48
CA THR A 382 -21.76 -10.00 30.88
C THR A 382 -22.44 -9.29 29.71
N ALA A 383 -21.86 -9.38 28.51
CA ALA A 383 -22.43 -8.86 27.27
C ALA A 383 -23.56 -9.76 26.73
N ASN A 384 -24.53 -9.17 26.05
CA ASN A 384 -25.57 -9.88 25.31
C ASN A 384 -25.18 -10.02 23.84
N ASP A 385 -24.15 -10.81 23.57
CA ASP A 385 -23.66 -10.98 22.21
C ASP A 385 -24.60 -11.82 21.35
N SER A 386 -24.73 -11.43 20.09
CA SER A 386 -25.44 -12.17 19.04
C SER A 386 -24.54 -12.26 17.82
N ILE A 387 -23.85 -13.40 17.68
CA ILE A 387 -22.94 -13.67 16.56
C ILE A 387 -23.58 -14.78 15.73
N THR A 388 -23.88 -14.48 14.47
CA THR A 388 -24.54 -15.44 13.57
C THR A 388 -23.82 -15.47 12.24
N PHE A 389 -23.54 -16.68 11.77
CA PHE A 389 -23.14 -16.96 10.40
C PHE A 389 -24.27 -17.74 9.73
N THR A 390 -24.78 -17.25 8.61
CA THR A 390 -25.87 -17.86 7.84
C THR A 390 -25.40 -18.09 6.41
N ASN A 391 -25.43 -19.34 5.93
CA ASN A 391 -24.95 -19.70 4.60
C ASN A 391 -23.52 -19.21 4.31
N CYS A 392 -22.63 -19.26 5.30
CA CYS A 392 -21.24 -18.84 5.15
C CYS A 392 -20.31 -20.02 4.88
N ILE A 393 -19.18 -19.74 4.24
CA ILE A 393 -18.00 -20.62 4.19
C ILE A 393 -16.96 -20.05 5.14
N ILE A 394 -16.56 -20.82 6.14
CA ILE A 394 -15.63 -20.36 7.18
C ILE A 394 -14.58 -21.43 7.43
N ARG A 395 -13.32 -21.02 7.39
CA ARG A 395 -12.19 -21.85 7.81
C ARG A 395 -11.88 -21.62 9.29
N THR A 396 -12.32 -22.54 10.15
CA THR A 396 -12.15 -22.41 11.60
C THR A 396 -12.11 -23.78 12.27
N GLU A 397 -11.36 -23.88 13.37
CA GLU A 397 -11.34 -25.03 14.28
C GLU A 397 -12.32 -24.82 15.46
N LEU A 398 -12.95 -23.63 15.57
CA LEU A 398 -13.91 -23.29 16.62
C LEU A 398 -15.28 -23.95 16.38
N GLU A 399 -15.52 -25.09 17.05
CA GLU A 399 -16.83 -25.77 17.02
C GLU A 399 -17.96 -24.93 17.64
N THR A 400 -17.64 -24.02 18.57
CA THR A 400 -18.64 -23.23 19.32
C THR A 400 -19.32 -22.14 18.51
N LEU A 401 -18.70 -21.70 17.40
CA LEU A 401 -19.30 -20.75 16.46
C LEU A 401 -20.07 -21.46 15.35
N SER A 402 -20.20 -22.78 15.41
CA SER A 402 -20.96 -23.54 14.43
C SER A 402 -22.47 -23.35 14.61
N THR A 403 -23.09 -22.60 13.70
CA THR A 403 -24.55 -22.51 13.57
C THR A 403 -25.07 -23.59 12.61
N LYS A 404 -26.33 -23.95 12.78
CA LYS A 404 -26.97 -25.14 12.18
C LYS A 404 -27.15 -25.09 10.64
N ASP A 405 -26.99 -23.92 10.01
CA ASP A 405 -27.33 -23.63 8.61
C ASP A 405 -26.18 -22.98 7.81
N SER A 406 -24.95 -22.95 8.35
CA SER A 406 -23.75 -22.52 7.63
C SER A 406 -22.82 -23.70 7.30
N TYR A 407 -22.13 -23.62 6.18
CA TYR A 407 -21.09 -24.59 5.81
C TYR A 407 -19.80 -24.28 6.59
N ILE A 408 -19.82 -24.66 7.88
CA ILE A 408 -18.65 -24.59 8.76
C ILE A 408 -17.78 -25.81 8.50
N TYR A 409 -16.60 -25.61 7.93
CA TYR A 409 -15.70 -26.69 7.56
C TYR A 409 -14.50 -26.76 8.52
N ASN A 410 -14.60 -27.71 9.44
CA ASN A 410 -13.56 -28.12 10.36
C ASN A 410 -12.77 -29.29 9.75
N ASP A 411 -11.54 -29.03 9.30
CA ASP A 411 -10.40 -29.94 8.96
C ASP A 411 -10.67 -31.33 8.30
N ASN A 412 -11.83 -31.58 7.67
CA ASN A 412 -12.11 -32.84 6.98
C ASN A 412 -11.66 -32.77 5.51
N SER A 413 -10.36 -33.00 5.29
CA SER A 413 -9.59 -33.47 4.10
C SER A 413 -10.15 -33.44 2.64
N SER A 414 -11.22 -32.72 2.32
CA SER A 414 -11.84 -32.66 0.98
C SER A 414 -12.28 -31.26 0.57
N PHE A 415 -12.11 -30.25 1.43
CA PHE A 415 -12.44 -28.88 1.08
C PHE A 415 -11.40 -28.30 0.12
N ILE A 416 -11.89 -27.78 -1.00
CA ILE A 416 -11.09 -27.14 -2.03
C ILE A 416 -11.17 -25.63 -1.78
N ASP A 417 -10.02 -24.95 -1.84
CA ASP A 417 -9.97 -23.49 -1.89
C ASP A 417 -11.03 -22.96 -2.88
N PRO A 418 -11.94 -22.05 -2.46
CA PRO A 418 -13.06 -21.66 -3.30
C PRO A 418 -12.64 -20.82 -4.51
N PHE A 419 -11.40 -20.30 -4.53
CA PHE A 419 -10.98 -19.25 -5.47
C PHE A 419 -10.08 -19.76 -6.61
N VAL A 420 -10.09 -19.04 -7.73
CA VAL A 420 -9.34 -19.38 -8.95
C VAL A 420 -7.82 -19.25 -8.75
N ASP A 421 -7.33 -18.10 -8.28
CA ASP A 421 -5.90 -17.88 -8.05
C ASP A 421 -5.65 -16.89 -6.89
N PRO A 422 -6.00 -17.27 -5.66
CA PRO A 422 -5.95 -16.35 -4.52
C PRO A 422 -4.53 -16.18 -3.94
N SER A 423 -3.57 -16.96 -4.43
CA SER A 423 -2.19 -16.99 -3.93
C SER A 423 -1.16 -16.54 -4.96
N ASN A 424 -1.61 -15.88 -6.04
CA ASN A 424 -0.73 -15.28 -7.03
C ASN A 424 0.33 -14.40 -6.34
N SER A 425 1.56 -14.47 -6.88
CA SER A 425 2.70 -13.71 -6.39
C SER A 425 2.54 -12.21 -6.57
N ASP A 426 1.83 -11.82 -7.63
CA ASP A 426 1.38 -10.45 -7.87
C ASP A 426 -0.02 -10.33 -7.25
N VAL A 427 -0.19 -9.37 -6.34
CA VAL A 427 -1.40 -9.27 -5.51
C VAL A 427 -2.53 -8.58 -6.25
N GLU A 428 -2.23 -7.67 -7.18
CA GLU A 428 -3.24 -7.00 -8.03
C GLU A 428 -3.92 -7.98 -8.98
N VAL A 429 -3.25 -9.06 -9.38
CA VAL A 429 -3.80 -10.07 -10.30
C VAL A 429 -4.43 -11.27 -9.60
N ARG A 430 -4.59 -11.22 -8.27
CA ARG A 430 -5.25 -12.31 -7.54
C ARG A 430 -6.71 -12.39 -7.93
N ASP A 431 -7.14 -13.63 -8.15
CA ASP A 431 -8.49 -13.92 -8.59
C ASP A 431 -9.27 -14.63 -7.47
N TYR A 432 -10.21 -13.89 -6.89
CA TYR A 432 -11.14 -14.37 -5.86
C TYR A 432 -12.52 -14.76 -6.44
N HIS A 433 -12.65 -14.84 -7.77
CA HIS A 433 -13.78 -15.52 -8.38
C HIS A 433 -13.80 -16.99 -8.01
N LEU A 434 -14.98 -17.59 -8.04
CA LEU A 434 -15.20 -18.94 -7.60
C LEU A 434 -14.80 -19.97 -8.67
N ILE A 435 -14.13 -21.05 -8.25
CA ILE A 435 -13.90 -22.19 -9.14
C ILE A 435 -15.17 -23.04 -9.30
N GLN A 436 -15.28 -23.77 -10.41
CA GLN A 436 -16.44 -24.63 -10.70
C GLN A 436 -16.71 -25.69 -9.62
N SER A 437 -15.67 -26.19 -8.96
CA SER A 437 -15.80 -27.20 -7.90
C SER A 437 -16.05 -26.63 -6.51
N SER A 438 -16.25 -25.32 -6.38
CA SER A 438 -16.46 -24.66 -5.10
C SER A 438 -17.86 -24.94 -4.55
N ASP A 439 -17.95 -25.30 -3.28
CA ASP A 439 -19.22 -25.40 -2.55
C ASP A 439 -19.95 -24.04 -2.46
N ALA A 440 -19.22 -22.93 -2.69
CA ALA A 440 -19.78 -21.59 -2.68
C ALA A 440 -20.83 -21.40 -3.79
N ASN A 441 -20.72 -22.11 -4.91
CA ASN A 441 -21.45 -21.83 -6.15
C ASN A 441 -22.98 -21.91 -6.03
N THR A 442 -23.49 -22.70 -5.09
CA THR A 442 -24.95 -22.85 -4.87
C THR A 442 -25.33 -22.88 -3.39
N GLY A 443 -24.40 -22.49 -2.51
CA GLY A 443 -24.56 -22.59 -1.06
C GLY A 443 -25.29 -21.42 -0.40
N GLY A 444 -25.53 -20.33 -1.14
CA GLY A 444 -26.11 -19.09 -0.62
C GLY A 444 -27.64 -19.11 -0.51
N MET A 445 -28.16 -18.14 0.23
CA MET A 445 -29.59 -17.84 0.34
C MET A 445 -29.90 -16.54 -0.39
N TYR A 446 -30.96 -16.50 -1.20
CA TYR A 446 -31.38 -15.24 -1.81
C TYR A 446 -31.97 -14.27 -0.77
N ILE A 447 -31.34 -13.10 -0.64
CA ILE A 447 -31.66 -12.07 0.37
C ILE A 447 -32.03 -10.71 -0.25
N ASN A 448 -32.60 -10.71 -1.46
CA ASN A 448 -32.94 -9.51 -2.24
C ASN A 448 -31.74 -8.63 -2.62
N ILE A 449 -30.57 -9.25 -2.79
CA ILE A 449 -29.39 -8.65 -3.43
C ILE A 449 -29.28 -9.32 -4.79
N ASP A 450 -29.57 -8.57 -5.85
CA ASP A 450 -29.76 -9.14 -7.20
C ASP A 450 -28.49 -9.26 -8.01
N LYS A 451 -27.45 -8.52 -7.63
CA LYS A 451 -26.18 -8.41 -8.35
C LYS A 451 -25.01 -8.69 -7.41
N ASP A 452 -23.96 -9.26 -7.95
CA ASP A 452 -22.68 -9.43 -7.26
C ASP A 452 -21.76 -8.20 -7.47
N LEU A 453 -20.50 -8.30 -7.04
CA LEU A 453 -19.51 -7.23 -7.16
C LEU A 453 -19.17 -6.87 -8.62
N ASP A 454 -19.33 -7.81 -9.56
CA ASP A 454 -19.10 -7.65 -11.00
C ASP A 454 -20.39 -7.32 -11.77
N GLU A 455 -21.47 -7.02 -11.04
CA GLU A 455 -22.83 -6.82 -11.56
C GLU A 455 -23.47 -8.02 -12.29
N VAL A 456 -22.93 -9.22 -12.09
CA VAL A 456 -23.53 -10.47 -12.53
C VAL A 456 -24.80 -10.73 -11.72
N SER A 457 -25.88 -11.10 -12.41
CA SER A 457 -27.16 -11.40 -11.76
C SER A 457 -27.06 -12.67 -10.93
N ARG A 458 -27.44 -12.58 -9.67
CA ARG A 458 -27.44 -13.72 -8.74
C ARG A 458 -28.61 -14.65 -8.99
N SER A 459 -28.39 -15.95 -8.76
CA SER A 459 -29.48 -16.93 -8.77
C SER A 459 -30.51 -16.61 -7.68
N THR A 460 -31.80 -16.56 -8.05
CA THR A 460 -32.89 -16.31 -7.08
C THR A 460 -33.25 -17.54 -6.26
N SER A 461 -32.75 -18.73 -6.62
CA SER A 461 -32.99 -19.98 -5.89
C SER A 461 -31.80 -20.45 -5.07
N SER A 462 -30.59 -20.17 -5.54
CA SER A 462 -29.35 -20.69 -4.97
C SER A 462 -28.17 -19.79 -5.39
N PRO A 463 -28.10 -18.54 -4.90
CA PRO A 463 -27.00 -17.65 -5.22
C PRO A 463 -25.67 -18.20 -4.69
N SER A 464 -24.56 -17.71 -5.23
CA SER A 464 -23.25 -18.01 -4.68
C SER A 464 -23.04 -17.37 -3.32
N ILE A 465 -22.28 -18.05 -2.45
CA ILE A 465 -21.70 -17.47 -1.24
C ILE A 465 -20.54 -16.57 -1.66
N GLY A 466 -20.41 -15.41 -1.01
CA GLY A 466 -19.35 -14.43 -1.26
C GLY A 466 -19.76 -13.28 -2.17
N CYS A 467 -18.80 -12.39 -2.44
CA CYS A 467 -19.03 -11.17 -3.23
C CYS A 467 -19.17 -11.41 -4.73
N TYR A 468 -18.85 -12.61 -5.24
CA TYR A 468 -18.98 -12.99 -6.65
C TYR A 468 -20.04 -14.07 -6.86
N GLU A 469 -20.74 -14.01 -7.97
CA GLU A 469 -21.62 -15.05 -8.48
C GLU A 469 -20.83 -15.97 -9.42
N PHE A 470 -21.00 -17.28 -9.26
CA PHE A 470 -20.37 -18.24 -10.15
C PHE A 470 -21.18 -18.33 -11.46
N THR A 471 -20.48 -18.26 -12.59
CA THR A 471 -21.06 -18.50 -13.92
C THR A 471 -20.22 -19.56 -14.64
N GLU A 472 -20.89 -20.50 -15.34
CA GLU A 472 -20.25 -21.60 -16.07
C GLU A 472 -19.50 -21.19 -17.33
#